data_AF-A0A8H3E3J4-F1
#
_entry.id   AF-A0A8H3E3J4-F1
#
_cell.length_a   1.000
_cell.length_b   1.000
_cell.length_c   1.000
_cell.angle_alpha   90.00
_cell.angle_beta   90.00
_cell.angle_gamma   90.00
#
_symmetry.space_group_name_H-M   'P 1'
#
loop_
_entity.id
_entity.type
_entity.pdbx_description
1 polymer ?
#
loop_
_entity_poly.entity_id
_entity_poly.type
_entity_poly.pdbx_seq_one_letter_code
_entity_poly.pdbx_strand_id
1 'polypeptide(L)'
;MFTTYIRPAPAESVPFWFGTRLVSRDDLTAKSKELAKYIFGDGTSQFVSFNLIGGGAVSKADPESTGLNPQWRRDALLSWQFITGWAVNSTAEEVKQLQKNVTNIVQEFGKVTGLEDAAYFNEADPLEPQWKKSFFGSHYDRLLEIKQKVDPKGLFTCNRCVGSDQ
;
A
#
# COMPACT_ATOMS: atom_id res chain seq x y z
N MET A 1 41.74 -3.32 -17.41
CA MET A 1 41.05 -4.35 -18.21
C MET A 1 40.26 -5.20 -17.23
N PHE A 2 38.97 -4.90 -17.03
CA PHE A 2 38.11 -5.68 -16.13
C PHE A 2 37.48 -6.81 -16.95
N THR A 3 37.96 -8.04 -16.76
CA THR A 3 37.55 -9.24 -17.51
C THR A 3 36.56 -10.11 -16.74
N THR A 4 35.83 -9.54 -15.78
CA THR A 4 34.76 -10.26 -15.09
C THR A 4 33.47 -10.12 -15.89
N TYR A 5 33.26 -11.04 -16.84
CA TYR A 5 31.96 -11.24 -17.48
C TYR A 5 31.00 -11.77 -16.40
N ILE A 6 30.16 -10.89 -15.84
CA ILE A 6 29.05 -11.30 -14.99
C ILE A 6 28.08 -12.04 -15.91
N ARG A 7 27.93 -13.36 -15.73
CA ARG A 7 26.88 -14.12 -16.43
C ARG A 7 25.55 -13.41 -16.16
N PRO A 8 24.68 -13.22 -17.16
CA PRO A 8 23.32 -12.79 -16.87
C PRO A 8 22.75 -13.83 -15.90
N ALA A 9 22.44 -13.39 -14.68
CA ALA A 9 21.54 -14.16 -13.84
C ALA A 9 20.29 -14.43 -14.71
N PRO A 10 19.69 -15.63 -14.67
CA PRO A 10 18.33 -15.78 -15.20
C PRO A 10 17.49 -14.65 -14.61
N ALA A 11 16.48 -14.11 -15.28
CA ALA A 11 15.70 -13.02 -14.70
C ALA A 11 15.12 -13.46 -13.32
N GLU A 12 15.81 -13.14 -12.23
CA GLU A 12 15.49 -13.61 -10.87
C GLU A 12 14.41 -12.72 -10.22
N SER A 13 13.90 -11.72 -10.97
CA SER A 13 12.82 -10.88 -10.54
C SER A 13 11.49 -11.48 -10.98
N VAL A 14 10.73 -12.02 -10.03
CA VAL A 14 9.31 -12.34 -10.24
C VAL A 14 8.54 -11.01 -10.23
N PRO A 15 7.85 -10.63 -11.32
CA PRO A 15 7.00 -9.45 -11.28
C PRO A 15 5.88 -9.67 -10.27
N PHE A 16 5.61 -8.65 -9.46
CA PHE A 16 4.62 -8.73 -8.40
C PHE A 16 3.76 -7.48 -8.34
N TRP A 17 2.59 -7.64 -7.75
CA TRP A 17 1.65 -6.59 -7.41
C TRP A 17 1.28 -6.74 -5.95
N PHE A 18 1.12 -5.62 -5.28
CA PHE A 18 0.74 -5.64 -3.89
C PHE A 18 -0.04 -4.40 -3.49
N GLY A 19 -0.78 -4.54 -2.41
CA GLY A 19 -1.47 -3.44 -1.77
C GLY A 19 -1.48 -3.59 -0.26
N THR A 20 -1.65 -2.47 0.43
CA THR A 20 -1.62 -2.41 1.88
C THR A 20 -2.86 -1.81 2.50
N ARG A 21 -3.09 -2.20 3.76
CA ARG A 21 -3.92 -1.47 4.72
C ARG A 21 -3.22 -1.38 6.05
N LEU A 22 -3.37 -0.25 6.72
CA LEU A 22 -2.97 -0.14 8.12
C LEU A 22 -3.97 -0.89 8.99
N VAL A 23 -3.48 -1.44 10.09
CA VAL A 23 -4.32 -2.13 11.08
C VAL A 23 -4.00 -1.55 12.44
N SER A 24 -5.04 -1.20 13.20
CA SER A 24 -4.89 -0.69 14.56
C SER A 24 -4.50 -1.81 15.53
N ARG A 25 -3.99 -1.43 16.70
CA ARG A 25 -3.81 -2.38 17.82
C ARG A 25 -5.13 -3.03 18.24
N ASP A 26 -6.20 -2.24 18.26
CA ASP A 26 -7.50 -2.67 18.76
C ASP A 26 -8.14 -3.67 17.80
N ASP A 27 -8.09 -3.41 16.49
CA ASP A 27 -8.58 -4.35 15.47
C ASP A 27 -7.76 -5.64 15.47
N LEU A 28 -6.43 -5.55 15.59
CA LEU A 28 -5.59 -6.73 15.65
C LEU A 28 -5.97 -7.63 16.83
N THR A 29 -6.32 -7.03 17.97
CA THR A 29 -6.69 -7.76 19.18
C THR A 29 -8.13 -8.29 19.10
N ALA A 30 -9.09 -7.41 18.78
CA ALA A 30 -10.51 -7.72 18.80
C ALA A 30 -10.96 -8.59 17.61
N LYS A 31 -10.32 -8.46 16.45
CA LYS A 31 -10.70 -9.13 15.20
C LYS A 31 -9.70 -10.20 14.75
N SER A 32 -8.74 -10.59 15.61
CA SER A 32 -7.68 -11.56 15.31
C SER A 32 -8.15 -12.82 14.57
N LYS A 33 -9.27 -13.44 14.98
CA LYS A 33 -9.83 -14.64 14.32
C LYS A 33 -10.32 -14.37 12.89
N GLU A 34 -10.86 -13.19 12.63
CA GLU A 34 -11.31 -12.79 11.31
C GLU A 34 -10.13 -12.44 10.41
N LEU A 35 -9.18 -11.66 10.93
CA LEU A 35 -7.95 -11.30 10.23
C LEU A 35 -7.09 -12.53 9.89
N ALA A 36 -7.06 -13.56 10.74
CA ALA A 36 -6.34 -14.80 10.48
C ALA A 36 -6.83 -15.52 9.21
N LYS A 37 -8.10 -15.36 8.83
CA LYS A 37 -8.63 -15.92 7.58
C LYS A 37 -7.94 -15.34 6.34
N TYR A 38 -7.47 -14.09 6.42
CA TYR A 38 -6.73 -13.46 5.34
C TYR A 38 -5.28 -13.97 5.23
N ILE A 39 -4.70 -14.56 6.29
CA ILE A 39 -3.37 -15.17 6.24
C ILE A 39 -3.42 -16.54 5.55
N PHE A 40 -4.40 -17.35 5.92
CA PHE A 40 -4.52 -18.73 5.42
C PHE A 40 -5.36 -18.82 4.13
N GLY A 41 -6.10 -17.77 3.82
CA GLY A 41 -6.96 -17.66 2.65
C GLY A 41 -8.14 -18.64 2.64
N ASP A 42 -8.77 -18.71 1.47
CA ASP A 42 -9.77 -19.68 1.03
C ASP A 42 -9.20 -20.69 0.02
N GLY A 43 -7.86 -20.73 -0.14
CA GLY A 43 -7.17 -21.51 -1.16
C GLY A 43 -6.61 -20.68 -2.32
N THR A 44 -6.70 -19.35 -2.28
CA THR A 44 -6.10 -18.44 -3.27
C THR A 44 -4.59 -18.25 -3.03
N SER A 45 -3.78 -18.26 -4.11
CA SER A 45 -2.32 -18.11 -4.09
C SER A 45 -1.85 -16.67 -3.80
N GLN A 46 -2.23 -16.12 -2.66
CA GLN A 46 -1.77 -14.80 -2.22
C GLN A 46 -0.75 -14.93 -1.08
N PHE A 47 0.37 -14.24 -1.22
CA PHE A 47 1.34 -14.10 -0.16
C PHE A 47 0.92 -12.93 0.74
N VAL A 48 0.90 -13.18 2.05
CA VAL A 48 0.57 -12.17 3.06
C VAL A 48 1.76 -11.93 3.95
N SER A 49 2.11 -10.66 4.13
CA SER A 49 3.11 -10.18 5.07
C SER A 49 2.61 -8.97 5.83
N PHE A 50 3.27 -8.62 6.93
CA PHE A 50 2.94 -7.43 7.68
C PHE A 50 4.19 -6.81 8.29
N ASN A 51 4.25 -5.48 8.23
CA ASN A 51 5.28 -4.67 8.86
C ASN A 51 4.77 -4.14 10.20
N LEU A 52 5.27 -4.66 11.32
CA LEU A 52 4.94 -4.17 12.68
C LEU A 52 5.78 -2.94 13.03
N ILE A 53 5.45 -1.82 12.40
CA ILE A 53 6.25 -0.59 12.44
C ILE A 53 5.50 0.64 12.96
N GLY A 54 4.24 0.48 13.38
CA GLY A 54 3.43 1.53 13.98
C GLY A 54 3.52 1.57 15.51
N GLY A 55 2.74 2.46 16.14
CA GLY A 55 2.71 2.65 17.59
C GLY A 55 4.04 3.17 18.18
N GLY A 56 4.22 2.99 19.49
CA GLY A 56 5.49 3.31 20.17
C GLY A 56 5.92 4.76 19.99
N ALA A 57 7.12 4.99 19.45
CA ALA A 57 7.62 6.33 19.14
C ALA A 57 6.88 6.97 17.96
N VAL A 58 6.39 6.17 17.01
CA VAL A 58 5.66 6.65 15.82
C VAL A 58 4.38 7.34 16.25
N SER A 59 3.63 6.78 17.20
CA SER A 59 2.36 7.36 17.70
C SER A 59 2.51 8.54 18.66
N LYS A 60 3.74 8.92 19.03
CA LYS A 60 4.01 10.05 19.94
C LYS A 60 4.29 11.36 19.20
N ALA A 61 4.65 11.28 17.93
CA ALA A 61 4.91 12.46 17.11
C ALA A 61 3.60 13.14 16.72
N ASP A 62 3.61 14.47 16.62
CA ASP A 62 2.45 15.26 16.18
C ASP A 62 2.02 14.84 14.77
N PRO A 63 0.76 14.41 14.53
CA PRO A 63 0.23 14.12 13.21
C PRO A 63 0.44 15.25 12.20
N GLU A 64 0.41 16.51 12.61
CA GLU A 64 0.50 17.65 11.70
C GLU A 64 1.94 18.06 11.34
N SER A 65 2.94 17.40 11.94
CA SER A 65 4.36 17.70 11.72
C SER A 65 4.91 17.20 10.37
N THR A 66 4.22 16.26 9.72
CA THR A 66 4.63 15.65 8.44
C THR A 66 3.41 15.38 7.56
N GLY A 67 3.59 15.23 6.25
CA GLY A 67 2.50 14.86 5.32
C GLY A 67 2.14 13.37 5.30
N LEU A 68 2.45 12.64 6.37
CA LEU A 68 2.16 11.22 6.51
C LEU A 68 0.69 11.04 6.91
N ASN A 69 -0.03 10.05 6.33
CA ASN A 69 -1.40 9.75 6.75
C ASN A 69 -1.51 9.74 8.30
N PRO A 70 -2.35 10.60 8.90
CA PRO A 70 -2.42 10.78 10.36
C PRO A 70 -2.68 9.48 11.13
N GLN A 71 -3.27 8.48 10.48
CA GLN A 71 -3.54 7.18 11.09
C GLN A 71 -2.28 6.51 11.66
N TRP A 72 -1.10 6.76 11.07
CA TRP A 72 0.19 6.34 11.61
C TRP A 72 0.51 6.90 13.00
N ARG A 73 0.05 8.13 13.30
CA ARG A 73 0.29 8.80 14.59
C ARG A 73 -0.80 8.53 15.62
N ARG A 74 -1.88 7.86 15.22
CA ARG A 74 -2.98 7.47 16.09
C ARG A 74 -2.71 6.07 16.65
N ASP A 75 -3.42 5.08 16.14
CA ASP A 75 -3.48 3.73 16.68
C ASP A 75 -3.04 2.64 15.68
N ALA A 76 -2.63 3.02 14.46
CA ALA A 76 -2.02 2.08 13.51
C ALA A 76 -0.79 1.41 14.14
N LEU A 77 -0.78 0.09 14.09
CA LEU A 77 0.26 -0.76 14.66
C LEU A 77 1.07 -1.48 13.58
N LEU A 78 0.42 -1.89 12.49
CA LEU A 78 1.07 -2.56 11.37
C LEU A 78 0.57 -2.07 10.01
N SER A 79 1.39 -2.28 8.99
CA SER A 79 0.98 -2.24 7.58
C SER A 79 0.84 -3.68 7.09
N TRP A 80 -0.38 -4.10 6.77
CA TRP A 80 -0.71 -5.44 6.26
C TRP A 80 -0.64 -5.44 4.75
N GLN A 81 0.05 -6.42 4.17
CA GLN A 81 0.34 -6.52 2.74
C GLN A 81 -0.33 -7.75 2.12
N PHE A 82 -0.98 -7.55 0.97
CA PHE A 82 -1.44 -8.61 0.09
C PHE A 82 -0.60 -8.58 -1.18
N ILE A 83 0.10 -9.66 -1.48
CA ILE A 83 1.09 -9.73 -2.56
C ILE A 83 0.74 -10.90 -3.48
N THR A 84 0.75 -10.64 -4.79
CA THR A 84 0.66 -11.67 -5.82
C THR A 84 1.81 -11.52 -6.80
N GLY A 85 2.35 -12.65 -7.27
CA GLY A 85 3.32 -12.69 -8.36
C GLY A 85 2.74 -13.37 -9.59
N TRP A 86 3.40 -13.22 -10.73
CA TRP A 86 3.09 -13.97 -11.96
C TRP A 86 4.35 -14.38 -12.71
N ALA A 87 4.21 -15.33 -13.63
CA ALA A 87 5.30 -15.74 -14.49
C ALA A 87 5.59 -14.65 -15.54
N VAL A 88 6.85 -14.51 -15.96
CA VAL A 88 7.26 -13.49 -16.94
C VAL A 88 6.52 -13.64 -18.29
N ASN A 89 6.04 -14.84 -18.61
CA ASN A 89 5.28 -15.14 -19.82
C ASN A 89 3.75 -15.14 -19.63
N SER A 90 3.23 -14.73 -18.47
CA SER A 90 1.79 -14.57 -18.25
C SER A 90 1.20 -13.52 -19.19
N THR A 91 -0.03 -13.75 -19.62
CA THR A 91 -0.76 -12.83 -20.50
C THR A 91 -1.15 -11.55 -19.78
N ALA A 92 -1.34 -10.46 -20.52
CA ALA A 92 -1.78 -9.19 -19.95
C ALA A 92 -3.14 -9.30 -19.22
N GLU A 93 -4.03 -10.16 -19.70
CA GLU A 93 -5.33 -10.40 -19.06
C GLU A 93 -5.19 -11.13 -17.72
N GLU A 94 -4.36 -12.18 -17.66
CA GLU A 94 -4.05 -12.86 -16.39
C GLU A 94 -3.47 -11.89 -15.36
N VAL A 95 -2.50 -11.06 -15.77
CA VAL A 95 -1.90 -10.05 -14.90
C VAL A 95 -2.95 -9.06 -14.39
N LYS A 96 -3.82 -8.56 -15.27
CA LYS A 96 -4.88 -7.62 -14.90
C LYS A 96 -5.89 -8.23 -13.92
N GLN A 97 -6.23 -9.52 -14.08
CA GLN A 97 -7.10 -10.21 -13.13
C GLN A 97 -6.43 -10.37 -11.76
N LEU A 98 -5.14 -10.71 -11.73
CA LEU A 98 -4.37 -10.79 -10.47
C LEU A 98 -4.32 -9.43 -9.75
N GLN A 99 -4.04 -8.34 -10.48
CA GLN A 99 -4.05 -6.98 -9.94
C GLN A 99 -5.42 -6.63 -9.35
N LYS A 100 -6.50 -6.88 -10.10
CA LYS A 100 -7.87 -6.62 -9.64
C LYS A 100 -8.23 -7.43 -8.39
N ASN A 101 -7.79 -8.68 -8.31
CA ASN A 101 -8.03 -9.52 -7.13
C ASN A 101 -7.32 -8.95 -5.88
N VAL A 102 -6.08 -8.46 -6.03
CA VAL A 102 -5.38 -7.76 -4.94
C VAL A 102 -6.11 -6.47 -4.56
N THR A 103 -6.57 -5.69 -5.53
CA THR A 103 -7.38 -4.49 -5.22
C THR A 103 -8.62 -4.85 -4.42
N ASN A 104 -9.37 -5.86 -4.85
CA ASN A 104 -10.61 -6.28 -4.19
C ASN A 104 -10.36 -6.73 -2.74
N ILE A 105 -9.38 -7.61 -2.52
CA ILE A 105 -9.10 -8.12 -1.17
C ILE A 105 -8.59 -7.01 -0.24
N VAL A 106 -7.80 -6.06 -0.75
CA VAL A 106 -7.34 -4.88 0.01
C VAL A 106 -8.52 -4.03 0.44
N GLN A 107 -9.50 -3.80 -0.45
CA GLN A 107 -10.71 -3.05 -0.12
C GLN A 107 -11.58 -3.80 0.90
N GLU A 108 -11.78 -5.11 0.73
CA GLU A 108 -12.54 -5.94 1.66
C GLU A 108 -11.90 -5.99 3.03
N PHE A 109 -10.58 -6.18 3.09
CA PHE A 109 -9.82 -6.19 4.32
C PHE A 109 -9.89 -4.84 5.04
N GLY A 110 -9.84 -3.72 4.30
CA GLY A 110 -10.03 -2.38 4.86
C GLY A 110 -11.36 -2.22 5.60
N LYS A 111 -12.45 -2.83 5.08
CA LYS A 111 -13.77 -2.82 5.74
C LYS A 111 -13.76 -3.61 7.04
N VAL A 112 -13.07 -4.75 7.05
CA VAL A 112 -12.92 -5.58 8.25
C VAL A 112 -12.14 -4.83 9.33
N THR A 113 -11.04 -4.16 8.98
CA THR A 113 -10.25 -3.39 9.95
C THR A 113 -10.91 -2.06 10.32
N GLY A 114 -11.86 -1.54 9.54
CA GLY A 114 -12.42 -0.21 9.77
C GLY A 114 -11.43 0.92 9.47
N LEU A 115 -10.27 0.59 8.90
CA LEU A 115 -9.26 1.52 8.41
C LEU A 115 -9.22 1.47 6.88
N GLU A 116 -10.41 1.53 6.26
CA GLU A 116 -10.60 1.56 4.80
C GLU A 116 -9.77 2.65 4.11
N ASP A 117 -9.48 3.71 4.86
CA ASP A 117 -8.87 4.96 4.44
C ASP A 117 -7.42 5.13 4.90
N ALA A 118 -6.73 4.05 5.23
CA ALA A 118 -5.34 4.13 5.66
C ALA A 118 -4.47 3.04 5.07
N ALA A 119 -3.49 3.45 4.27
CA ALA A 119 -2.48 2.60 3.67
C ALA A 119 -1.12 3.30 3.69
N TYR A 120 -0.06 2.51 3.53
CA TYR A 120 1.28 3.06 3.39
C TYR A 120 1.55 3.40 1.92
N PHE A 121 1.56 4.69 1.57
CA PHE A 121 1.70 5.16 0.17
C PHE A 121 2.77 4.42 -0.66
N ASN A 122 3.97 4.23 -0.10
CA ASN A 122 5.10 3.59 -0.79
C ASN A 122 4.88 2.10 -1.11
N GLU A 123 3.92 1.48 -0.45
CA GLU A 123 3.62 0.05 -0.48
C GLU A 123 2.12 -0.20 -0.72
N ALA A 124 1.42 0.78 -1.29
CA ALA A 124 -0.02 0.70 -1.47
C ALA A 124 -0.41 0.23 -2.87
N ASP A 125 -1.67 -0.19 -3.02
CA ASP A 125 -2.20 -0.65 -4.28
C ASP A 125 -2.20 0.49 -5.31
N PRO A 126 -1.48 0.37 -6.44
CA PRO A 126 -1.49 1.39 -7.48
C PRO A 126 -2.89 1.64 -8.09
N LEU A 127 -3.82 0.67 -7.98
CA LEU A 127 -5.21 0.80 -8.41
C LEU A 127 -6.17 1.28 -7.32
N GLU A 128 -5.66 1.68 -6.15
CA GLU A 128 -6.45 2.11 -5.00
C GLU A 128 -7.54 3.15 -5.41
N PRO A 129 -8.83 2.84 -5.24
CA PRO A 129 -9.92 3.72 -5.66
C PRO A 129 -9.99 4.99 -4.81
N GLN A 130 -9.69 4.91 -3.51
CA GLN A 130 -9.79 6.04 -2.58
C GLN A 130 -8.42 6.62 -2.21
N TRP A 131 -7.47 6.55 -3.13
CA TRP A 131 -6.03 6.79 -2.91
C TRP A 131 -5.71 8.09 -2.18
N LYS A 132 -6.43 9.19 -2.45
CA LYS A 132 -6.22 10.48 -1.76
C LYS A 132 -6.34 10.33 -0.26
N LYS A 133 -7.43 9.68 0.17
CA LYS A 133 -7.75 9.45 1.57
C LYS A 133 -6.89 8.32 2.13
N SER A 134 -6.77 7.20 1.42
CA SER A 134 -5.95 6.05 1.83
C SER A 134 -4.48 6.41 2.07
N PHE A 135 -3.89 7.24 1.21
CA PHE A 135 -2.45 7.49 1.24
C PHE A 135 -2.08 8.73 2.06
N PHE A 136 -2.94 9.75 2.06
CA PHE A 136 -2.63 11.06 2.63
C PHE A 136 -3.62 11.51 3.72
N GLY A 137 -4.77 10.83 3.85
CA GLY A 137 -5.79 11.14 4.85
C GLY A 137 -6.26 12.60 4.77
N SER A 138 -6.43 13.23 5.94
CA SER A 138 -6.82 14.63 6.05
C SER A 138 -5.75 15.62 5.57
N HIS A 139 -4.53 15.17 5.25
CA HIS A 139 -3.47 16.06 4.76
C HIS A 139 -3.53 16.30 3.25
N TYR A 140 -4.35 15.56 2.51
CA TYR A 140 -4.38 15.64 1.05
C TYR A 140 -4.57 17.08 0.53
N ASP A 141 -5.55 17.80 1.08
CA ASP A 141 -5.90 19.15 0.59
C ASP A 141 -4.75 20.14 0.81
N ARG A 142 -4.12 20.11 1.99
CA ARG A 142 -2.93 20.94 2.28
C ARG A 142 -1.75 20.57 1.37
N LEU A 143 -1.52 19.28 1.14
CA LEU A 143 -0.47 18.82 0.23
C LEU A 143 -0.74 19.28 -1.20
N LEU A 144 -2.01 19.25 -1.63
CA LEU A 144 -2.42 19.71 -2.95
C LEU A 144 -2.20 21.22 -3.14
N GLU A 145 -2.53 22.03 -2.14
CA GLU A 145 -2.21 23.47 -2.17
C GLU A 145 -0.70 23.73 -2.34
N ILE A 146 0.14 22.96 -1.64
CA ILE A 146 1.60 23.04 -1.77
C ILE A 146 2.02 22.63 -3.19
N LYS A 147 1.48 21.51 -3.69
CA LYS A 147 1.75 21.01 -5.05
C LYS A 147 1.42 22.07 -6.11
N GLN A 148 0.26 22.71 -6.02
CA GLN A 148 -0.16 23.76 -6.96
C GLN A 148 0.72 25.02 -6.89
N LYS A 149 1.25 25.36 -5.71
CA LYS A 149 2.20 26.49 -5.55
C LYS A 149 3.57 26.18 -6.16
N VAL A 150 4.06 24.96 -6.00
CA VAL A 150 5.42 24.56 -6.40
C VAL A 150 5.49 24.04 -7.84
N ASP A 151 4.46 23.33 -8.29
CA ASP A 151 4.36 22.74 -9.64
C ASP A 151 2.96 22.98 -10.25
N PRO A 152 2.62 24.23 -10.59
CA PRO A 152 1.31 24.60 -11.13
C PRO A 152 1.00 23.99 -12.50
N LYS A 153 2.01 23.47 -13.21
CA LYS A 153 1.86 22.83 -14.53
C LYS A 153 1.78 21.31 -14.45
N GLY A 154 1.92 20.73 -13.26
CA GLY A 154 1.86 19.28 -13.06
C GLY A 154 3.00 18.52 -13.74
N LEU A 155 4.18 19.14 -13.93
CA LEU A 155 5.31 18.50 -14.59
C LEU A 155 5.79 17.25 -13.81
N PHE A 156 5.77 17.33 -12.48
CA PHE A 156 6.19 16.25 -11.59
C PHE A 156 4.99 15.40 -11.17
N THR A 157 4.47 14.57 -12.08
CA THR A 157 3.34 13.67 -11.81
C THR A 157 3.76 12.20 -11.75
N CYS A 158 2.98 11.40 -11.01
CA CYS A 158 3.13 9.96 -10.89
C CYS A 158 1.79 9.33 -10.53
N ASN A 159 1.67 8.00 -10.68
CA ASN A 159 0.42 7.30 -10.38
C ASN A 159 0.00 7.54 -8.92
N ARG A 160 -1.19 8.11 -8.73
CA ARG A 160 -1.78 8.42 -7.41
C ARG A 160 -0.90 9.31 -6.52
N CYS A 161 -0.07 10.15 -7.13
CA CYS A 161 0.63 11.21 -6.40
C CYS A 161 -0.30 12.41 -6.16
N VAL A 162 0.04 13.24 -5.18
CA VAL A 162 -0.75 14.46 -4.90
C VAL A 162 -0.92 15.30 -6.18
N GLY A 163 -2.17 15.54 -6.56
CA GLY A 163 -2.54 16.28 -7.78
C GLY A 163 -2.43 15.50 -9.09
N SER A 164 -2.21 14.18 -9.06
CA SER A 164 -2.09 13.37 -10.30
C SER A 164 -3.37 13.25 -11.12
N ASP A 165 -4.50 13.67 -10.56
CA ASP A 165 -5.83 13.63 -11.19
C ASP A 165 -6.33 15.01 -11.65
N GLN A 166 -5.45 16.02 -11.61
CA GLN A 166 -5.74 17.37 -12.13
C GLN A 166 -5.34 17.53 -13.58
#